data_AF-A0A7K2MW46-F1
#
_entry.id   AF-A0A7K2MW46-F1
#
_cell.length_a   1.000
_cell.length_b   1.000
_cell.length_c   1.000
_cell.angle_alpha   90.00
_cell.angle_beta   90.00
_cell.angle_gamma   90.00
#
_symmetry.space_group_name_H-M   'P 1'
#
loop_
_entity.id
_entity.type
_entity.pdbx_description
1 polymer ?
#
loop_
_entity_poly.entity_id
_entity_poly.type
_entity_poly.pdbx_seq_one_letter_code
_entity_poly.pdbx_strand_id
1 'polypeptide(L)' 'MDPVEALERIAFLLERTRAPTYRVRAFRTAAGVLGGLPAAELRERAGSLESLKGVGPRTAQVAREALDGQVPGYLA' A
#
# COMPACT_ATOMS: atom_id res chain seq x y z
N MET A 1 -0.31 -4.48 11.30
CA MET A 1 -1.42 -4.36 10.32
C MET A 1 -0.97 -5.06 9.04
N ASP A 2 -1.86 -5.70 8.30
CA ASP A 2 -1.47 -6.27 7.01
C ASP A 2 -1.24 -5.14 5.96
N PRO A 3 -0.16 -5.18 5.15
CA PRO A 3 0.12 -4.12 4.17
C PRO A 3 -0.94 -3.97 3.08
N VAL A 4 -1.57 -5.06 2.65
CA VAL A 4 -2.64 -5.02 1.66
C VAL A 4 -3.88 -4.39 2.29
N GLU A 5 -4.24 -4.82 3.51
CA GLU A 5 -5.32 -4.21 4.30
C GLU A 5 -5.13 -2.70 4.46
N ALA A 6 -3.91 -2.25 4.79
CA ALA A 6 -3.58 -0.83 4.90
C ALA A 6 -3.87 -0.05 3.62
N LEU A 7 -3.40 -0.56 2.48
CA LEU A 7 -3.56 0.08 1.18
C LEU A 7 -5.03 0.11 0.75
N GLU A 8 -5.77 -0.97 0.97
CA GLU A 8 -7.21 -1.05 0.67
C GLU A 8 -8.02 -0.10 1.54
N ARG A 9 -7.70 -0.01 2.83
CA ARG A 9 -8.34 0.93 3.76
C ARG A 9 -8.12 2.38 3.32
N ILE A 10 -6.90 2.73 2.91
CA ILE A 10 -6.60 4.07 2.40
C ILE A 10 -7.35 4.34 1.10
N ALA A 11 -7.37 3.39 0.17
CA ALA A 11 -8.12 3.53 -1.09
C ALA A 11 -9.61 3.78 -0.83
N PHE A 12 -10.20 3.04 0.10
CA PHE A 12 -11.59 3.23 0.52
C PHE A 12 -11.83 4.64 1.11
N LEU A 13 -10.95 5.10 2.00
CA LEU A 13 -11.09 6.44 2.59
C LEU A 13 -10.95 7.56 1.55
N LEU A 14 -10.05 7.40 0.59
CA LEU A 14 -9.88 8.33 -0.53
C LEU A 14 -11.12 8.38 -1.43
N GLU A 15 -11.70 7.22 -1.72
CA GLU A 15 -12.94 7.13 -2.51
C GLU A 15 -14.11 7.78 -1.77
N ARG A 16 -14.28 7.45 -0.48
CA ARG A 16 -15.33 8.03 0.38
C ARG A 16 -15.26 9.55 0.47
N THR A 17 -14.05 10.10 0.47
CA THR A 17 -13.80 11.56 0.56
C THR A 17 -13.81 12.25 -0.81
N ARG A 18 -14.10 11.53 -1.90
CA ARG A 18 -14.07 12.04 -3.28
C ARG A 18 -12.71 12.63 -3.65
N ALA A 19 -11.62 12.03 -3.16
CA ALA A 19 -10.27 12.39 -3.56
C ALA A 19 -10.06 12.14 -5.07
N PRO A 20 -9.03 12.76 -5.69
CA PRO A 20 -8.76 12.54 -7.12
C PRO A 20 -8.63 11.06 -7.47
N THR A 21 -9.32 10.62 -8.53
CA THR A 21 -9.43 9.21 -8.93
C THR A 21 -8.07 8.53 -9.13
N TYR A 22 -7.06 9.27 -9.60
CA TYR A 22 -5.71 8.72 -9.78
C TYR A 22 -5.08 8.26 -8.45
N ARG A 23 -5.41 8.92 -7.32
CA ARG A 23 -4.92 8.51 -6.00
C ARG A 23 -5.58 7.22 -5.56
N VAL A 24 -6.90 7.14 -5.66
CA VAL A 24 -7.65 5.90 -5.36
C VAL A 24 -7.07 4.74 -6.18
N ARG A 25 -6.89 4.95 -7.50
CA ARG A 25 -6.31 3.95 -8.40
C ARG A 25 -4.90 3.52 -7.97
N ALA A 26 -4.03 4.46 -7.60
CA ALA A 26 -2.67 4.13 -7.17
C ALA A 26 -2.66 3.19 -5.96
N PHE A 27 -3.48 3.45 -4.94
CA PHE A 27 -3.59 2.58 -3.77
C PHE A 27 -4.20 1.21 -4.10
N ARG A 28 -5.26 1.16 -4.92
CA ARG A 28 -5.84 -0.13 -5.38
C ARG A 28 -4.86 -0.95 -6.21
N THR A 29 -4.10 -0.31 -7.09
CA THR A 29 -3.07 -0.98 -7.90
C THR A 29 -1.97 -1.54 -7.02
N ALA A 30 -1.44 -0.76 -6.07
CA ALA A 30 -0.44 -1.25 -5.14
C ALA A 30 -0.95 -2.43 -4.30
N ALA A 31 -2.19 -2.36 -3.78
CA ALA A 31 -2.80 -3.46 -3.04
C ALA A 31 -2.87 -4.74 -3.89
N GLY A 32 -3.30 -4.65 -5.15
CA GLY A 32 -3.33 -5.79 -6.06
C GLY A 32 -1.96 -6.37 -6.38
N VAL A 33 -0.94 -5.52 -6.56
CA VAL A 33 0.44 -5.97 -6.81
C VAL A 33 1.00 -6.70 -5.58
N LEU A 34 0.86 -6.12 -4.39
CA LEU A 34 1.39 -6.71 -3.16
C LEU A 34 0.61 -7.96 -2.72
N GLY A 35 -0.71 -7.97 -2.92
CA GLY A 35 -1.57 -9.12 -2.63
C GLY A 35 -1.32 -10.33 -3.54
N GLY A 36 -0.64 -10.14 -4.67
CA GLY A 36 -0.17 -11.21 -5.53
C GLY A 36 1.14 -11.87 -5.08
N LEU A 37 1.82 -11.31 -4.06
CA LEU A 37 3.09 -11.82 -3.57
C LEU A 37 2.91 -12.65 -2.30
N PRO A 38 3.71 -13.73 -2.11
CA PRO A 38 3.80 -14.40 -0.83
C PRO A 38 4.28 -13.46 0.28
N ALA A 39 3.74 -13.61 1.49
CA ALA A 39 4.09 -12.74 2.62
C ALA A 39 5.59 -12.77 3.00
N ALA A 40 6.31 -13.86 2.68
CA ALA A 40 7.76 -13.95 2.88
C ALA A 40 8.51 -13.06 1.87
N GLU A 41 8.14 -13.13 0.60
CA GLU A 41 8.72 -12.30 -0.47
C GLU A 41 8.44 -10.81 -0.23
N LEU A 42 7.25 -10.47 0.26
CA LEU A 42 6.91 -9.08 0.57
C LEU A 42 7.83 -8.49 1.65
N ARG A 43 8.20 -9.28 2.66
CA ARG A 43 9.14 -8.87 3.72
C ARG A 43 10.56 -8.72 3.18
N GLU A 44 11.02 -9.66 2.36
CA GLU A 44 12.34 -9.58 1.71
C GLU A 44 12.49 -8.32 0.85
N ARG A 45 11.42 -7.96 0.13
CA ARG A 45 11.38 -6.80 -0.78
C ARG A 45 11.04 -5.48 -0.09
N ALA A 46 10.91 -5.41 1.23
CA ALA A 46 10.45 -4.20 1.92
C ALA A 46 11.25 -2.93 1.52
N GLY A 47 12.58 -3.06 1.36
CA GLY A 47 13.46 -1.98 0.93
C GLY A 47 13.41 -1.61 -0.57
N SER A 48 12.73 -2.41 -1.40
CA SER A 48 12.72 -2.26 -2.86
C SER A 48 11.31 -2.33 -3.48
N LEU A 49 10.24 -2.17 -2.68
CA LEU A 49 8.86 -2.24 -3.18
C LEU A 49 8.57 -1.32 -4.36
N GLU A 50 9.26 -0.17 -4.47
CA GLU A 50 9.12 0.80 -5.57
C GLU A 50 9.65 0.27 -6.91
N SER A 51 10.41 -0.83 -6.92
CA SER A 51 10.80 -1.52 -8.15
C SER A 51 9.65 -2.35 -8.75
N LEU A 52 8.56 -2.57 -7.99
CA LEU A 52 7.39 -3.30 -8.48
C LEU A 52 6.51 -2.36 -9.31
N LYS A 53 6.25 -2.75 -10.56
CA LYS A 53 5.38 -1.99 -11.46
C LYS A 53 3.99 -1.80 -10.83
N GLY A 54 3.60 -0.55 -10.61
CA GLY A 54 2.31 -0.20 -10.00
C GLY A 54 2.40 0.17 -8.52
N VAL A 55 3.59 0.08 -7.90
CA VAL A 55 3.85 0.54 -6.54
C VAL A 55 4.66 1.84 -6.61
N GLY A 56 4.06 2.94 -6.15
CA GLY A 56 4.73 4.24 -6.05
C GLY A 56 5.32 4.51 -4.67
N PRO A 57 6.11 5.60 -4.51
CA PRO A 57 6.77 5.92 -3.23
C PRO A 57 5.82 5.98 -2.03
N ARG A 58 4.65 6.61 -2.22
CA ARG A 58 3.64 6.77 -1.16
C ARG A 58 3.02 5.43 -0.73
N THR A 59 2.72 4.56 -1.68
CA THR A 59 2.14 3.23 -1.40
C THR A 59 3.18 2.29 -0.83
N ALA A 60 4.43 2.38 -1.29
CA ALA A 60 5.55 1.63 -0.73
C ALA A 60 5.83 2.03 0.72
N GLN A 61 5.80 3.33 1.02
CA GLN A 61 5.93 3.83 2.40
C GLN A 61 4.86 3.24 3.32
N VAL A 62 3.59 3.33 2.92
CA VAL A 62 2.48 2.75 3.70
C VAL A 62 2.68 1.25 3.94
N ALA A 63 3.07 0.51 2.90
CA ALA A 63 3.30 -0.91 3.01
C ALA A 63 4.46 -1.24 3.97
N ARG A 64 5.57 -0.47 3.93
CA ARG A 64 6.69 -0.61 4.88
C ARG A 64 6.25 -0.35 6.31
N GLU A 65 5.56 0.76 6.56
CA GLU A 65 5.05 1.10 7.90
C GLU A 65 4.15 -0.02 8.46
N ALA A 66 3.27 -0.60 7.62
CA ALA A 66 2.44 -1.74 8.01
C ALA A 66 3.26 -3.02 8.28
N LEU A 67 4.26 -3.31 7.44
CA LEU A 67 5.19 -4.44 7.62
C LEU A 67 5.99 -4.32 8.93
N ASP A 68 6.35 -3.10 9.32
CA ASP A 68 7.03 -2.78 10.58
C ASP A 68 6.08 -2.82 11.80
N GLY A 69 4.84 -3.28 11.59
CA GLY A 69 3.82 -3.39 12.64
C GLY A 69 3.19 -2.06 13.05
N GLN A 70 3.52 -0.96 12.37
CA GLN A 70 3.01 0.37 12.67
C GLN A 70 1.63 0.58 12.04
N VAL A 71 0.88 1.55 12.56
CA VAL A 71 -0.24 2.13 11.84
C VAL A 71 0.35 3.14 10.84
N PRO A 72 0.11 2.99 9.53
CA PRO A 72 0.67 3.91 8.55
C PRO A 72 0.27 5.35 8.83
N GLY A 73 1.19 6.30 8.68
CA GLY A 73 0.95 7.71 8.96
C GLY A 73 -0.14 8.32 8.06
N TYR A 74 -0.46 7.67 6.95
CA TYR A 74 -1.59 8.04 6.09
C TYR A 74 -2.96 7.83 6.76
N LEU A 75 -3.04 6.93 7.74
CA LEU A 75 -4.26 6.57 8.47
C LEU A 75 -4.39 7.26 9.84
N ALA A 76 -3.38 8.04 10.24
CA ALA A 76 -3.35 8.79 11.49
C ALA A 76 -4.09 10.14 11.38
#